data_AF-A0A078B5D2-F1
#
_entry.id   AF-A0A078B5D2-F1
#
_cell.length_a   1.000
_cell.length_b   1.000
_cell.length_c   1.000
_cell.angle_alpha   90.00
_cell.angle_beta   90.00
_cell.angle_gamma   90.00
#
_symmetry.space_group_name_H-M   'P 1'
#
loop_
_entity.id
_entity.type
_entity.pdbx_description
1 polymer ?
#
loop_
_entity_poly.entity_id
_entity_poly.type
_entity_poly.pdbx_seq_one_letter_code
_entity_poly.pdbx_strand_id
1 'polypeptide(L)'
;MKTVRNEICILVQRRNELAKLQKISSEGKAYALPSILVDQDVCRNCYVNKVCSFYSKAMEDQPEKLPTFQAYLDVEKVADQYSLTYFKKWYDIIALEQSAVNVHSSMNLNDRKQVKDEGLKITNVETKDENNGEFIVNLERPYFNGARLNTEIVENSFVNLHTVKSISFTKGLVLKKHLINKKKTGSTPEGQDQDEEDDDDIMGEQGKTEKQKQKDNIYIEPQALGGIDYKEVDWWIEMESFQTFQFNIMRHNLQNLCIAPENQKFRDLIIKQRKPEYNSEEEQEQFKAINDDILEKLNPEQVKAIVKSFNCIDYQMIIGVPGSGKHEVLSRMLLIAKRQKVKILVMAMNNLTIDNLLLRLLELQKQYVNIEKSTFVRVCSNHSQINPKLKDFINPCTQFESQQLLYEFIAGNDIFCASTMSVFNTFFSCIKFDYCILDEASLITEPLSIGPIIMADKFIMIGDYYLLNPIVKNVEAEKKGMSISLFRKLSEKHPMDVVILKKQYRMANDICSLINAIAYKGLIKHGIAVAQGIKNPRKKGCVHKH
;
A
#
# COMPACT_ATOMS: atom_id res chain seq x y z
N MET A 1 -49.45 1.78 -1.04
CA MET A 1 -48.88 3.16 -1.07
C MET A 1 -48.68 3.77 0.32
N LYS A 2 -49.71 3.97 1.17
CA LYS A 2 -49.49 4.59 2.52
C LYS A 2 -48.51 3.82 3.41
N THR A 3 -48.58 2.49 3.45
CA THR A 3 -47.64 1.62 4.22
C THR A 3 -46.20 1.82 3.78
N VAL A 4 -45.93 1.66 2.47
CA VAL A 4 -44.63 1.92 1.83
C VAL A 4 -44.11 3.33 2.12
N ARG A 5 -44.97 4.36 2.13
CA ARG A 5 -44.56 5.72 2.49
C ARG A 5 -44.11 5.81 3.96
N ASN A 6 -44.81 5.17 4.88
CA ASN A 6 -44.45 5.16 6.29
C ASN A 6 -43.15 4.38 6.54
N GLU A 7 -42.97 3.23 5.89
CA GLU A 7 -41.73 2.44 5.91
C GLU A 7 -40.54 3.26 5.39
N ILE A 8 -40.68 3.93 4.24
CA ILE A 8 -39.65 4.84 3.69
C ILE A 8 -39.35 5.99 4.68
N CYS A 9 -40.36 6.59 5.31
CA CYS A 9 -40.14 7.63 6.32
C CYS A 9 -39.32 7.12 7.51
N ILE A 10 -39.61 5.92 8.02
CA ILE A 10 -38.86 5.28 9.12
C ILE A 10 -37.42 4.98 8.68
N LEU A 11 -37.22 4.40 7.48
CA LEU A 11 -35.89 4.10 6.94
C LEU A 11 -35.05 5.38 6.74
N VAL A 12 -35.65 6.46 6.25
CA VAL A 12 -34.98 7.77 6.12
C VAL A 12 -34.62 8.37 7.48
N GLN A 13 -35.50 8.24 8.50
CA GLN A 13 -35.19 8.65 9.87
C GLN A 13 -34.00 7.87 10.43
N ARG A 14 -34.01 6.53 10.36
CA ARG A 14 -32.89 5.68 10.82
C ARG A 14 -31.59 5.96 10.07
N ARG A 15 -31.64 6.15 8.75
CA ARG A 15 -30.48 6.57 7.95
C ARG A 15 -29.92 7.91 8.43
N ASN A 16 -30.78 8.88 8.75
CA ASN A 16 -30.36 10.20 9.23
C ASN A 16 -29.78 10.15 10.65
N GLU A 17 -30.26 9.24 11.51
CA GLU A 17 -29.65 8.96 12.83
C GLU A 17 -28.22 8.41 12.66
N LEU A 18 -28.04 7.37 11.83
CA LEU A 18 -26.73 6.80 11.52
C LEU A 18 -25.76 7.85 10.92
N ALA A 19 -26.24 8.67 9.98
CA ALA A 19 -25.44 9.72 9.36
C ALA A 19 -24.99 10.80 10.36
N LYS A 20 -25.79 11.13 11.38
CA LYS A 20 -25.39 12.06 12.46
C LYS A 20 -24.22 11.49 13.28
N LEU A 21 -24.29 10.21 13.65
CA LEU A 21 -23.22 9.54 14.42
C LEU A 21 -21.91 9.45 13.61
N GLN A 22 -22.01 9.12 12.33
CA GLN A 22 -20.87 9.16 11.40
C GLN A 22 -20.29 10.59 11.27
N LYS A 23 -21.14 11.63 11.21
CA LYS A 23 -20.67 13.01 11.15
C LYS A 23 -19.91 13.43 12.42
N ILE A 24 -20.45 13.15 13.60
CA ILE A 24 -19.77 13.44 14.88
C ILE A 24 -18.38 12.78 14.91
N SER A 25 -18.29 11.54 14.46
CA SER A 25 -17.04 10.79 14.34
C SER A 25 -16.07 11.39 13.31
N SER A 26 -16.59 12.02 12.25
CA SER A 26 -15.79 12.76 11.25
C SER A 26 -15.34 14.15 11.69
N GLU A 27 -15.82 14.67 12.83
CA GLU A 27 -15.36 15.95 13.42
C GLU A 27 -14.17 15.76 14.39
N GLY A 28 -13.51 14.60 14.38
CA GLY A 28 -12.34 14.31 15.21
C GLY A 28 -12.65 14.04 16.69
N LYS A 29 -13.94 13.93 17.05
CA LYS A 29 -14.40 13.50 18.38
C LYS A 29 -14.38 11.97 18.46
N ALA A 30 -14.26 11.44 19.68
CA ALA A 30 -14.39 10.00 19.93
C ALA A 30 -15.69 9.47 19.27
N TYR A 31 -15.59 8.32 18.62
CA TYR A 31 -16.70 7.74 17.86
C TYR A 31 -17.88 7.45 18.80
N ALA A 32 -18.95 8.23 18.68
CA ALA A 32 -20.19 7.99 19.41
C ALA A 32 -20.95 6.85 18.71
N LEU A 33 -20.84 5.63 19.25
CA LEU A 33 -21.71 4.52 18.85
C LEU A 33 -23.11 4.71 19.45
N PRO A 34 -24.16 4.09 18.87
CA PRO A 34 -25.43 3.95 19.55
C PRO A 34 -25.23 3.18 20.86
N SER A 35 -26.01 3.53 21.89
CA SER A 35 -26.08 2.77 23.14
C SER A 35 -26.33 1.27 22.87
N ILE A 36 -25.64 0.40 23.62
CA ILE A 36 -25.86 -1.06 23.58
C ILE A 36 -27.36 -1.36 23.72
N LEU A 37 -27.85 -2.31 22.91
CA LEU A 37 -29.25 -2.72 22.97
C LEU A 37 -29.56 -3.39 24.31
N VAL A 38 -30.73 -3.09 24.87
CA VAL A 38 -31.23 -3.74 26.10
C VAL A 38 -31.63 -5.19 25.84
N ASP A 39 -31.96 -5.53 24.58
CA ASP A 39 -32.34 -6.87 24.14
C ASP A 39 -31.13 -7.82 24.09
N GLN A 40 -31.07 -8.73 25.05
CA GLN A 40 -29.97 -9.68 25.19
C GLN A 40 -29.96 -10.77 24.10
N ASP A 41 -31.11 -11.14 23.52
CA ASP A 41 -31.18 -12.17 22.48
C ASP A 41 -30.69 -11.63 21.14
N VAL A 42 -30.96 -10.36 20.84
CA VAL A 42 -30.34 -9.66 19.70
C VAL A 42 -28.83 -9.52 19.90
N CYS A 43 -28.37 -9.13 21.10
CA CYS A 43 -26.93 -9.05 21.40
C CYS A 43 -26.22 -10.41 21.35
N ARG A 44 -26.86 -11.49 21.80
CA ARG A 44 -26.31 -12.85 21.79
C ARG A 44 -26.02 -13.34 20.37
N ASN A 45 -26.92 -13.05 19.43
CA ASN A 45 -26.78 -13.44 18.01
C ASN A 45 -26.04 -12.40 17.15
N CYS A 46 -25.56 -11.30 17.74
CA CYS A 46 -24.89 -10.23 17.01
C CYS A 46 -23.42 -10.59 16.69
N TYR A 47 -23.08 -10.66 15.41
CA TYR A 47 -21.73 -11.01 14.93
C TYR A 47 -20.62 -10.02 15.36
N VAL A 48 -20.96 -8.80 15.79
CA VAL A 48 -20.01 -7.81 16.34
C VAL A 48 -20.01 -7.74 17.87
N ASN A 49 -20.66 -8.68 18.59
CA ASN A 49 -20.84 -8.58 20.05
C ASN A 49 -19.53 -8.43 20.86
N LYS A 50 -18.46 -9.15 20.50
CA LYS A 50 -17.12 -9.01 21.10
C LYS A 50 -16.52 -7.62 20.86
N VAL A 51 -16.63 -7.12 19.62
CA VAL A 51 -16.12 -5.79 19.24
C VAL A 51 -16.90 -4.69 19.93
N CYS A 52 -18.22 -4.80 20.00
CA CYS A 52 -19.11 -3.89 20.73
C CYS A 52 -18.76 -3.85 22.22
N SER A 53 -18.62 -5.02 22.87
CA SER A 53 -18.30 -5.12 24.30
C SER A 53 -16.92 -4.52 24.62
N PHE A 54 -15.91 -4.81 23.81
CA PHE A 54 -14.57 -4.24 23.98
C PHE A 54 -14.56 -2.73 23.72
N TYR A 55 -15.26 -2.27 22.68
CA TYR A 55 -15.37 -0.85 22.35
C TYR A 55 -15.99 -0.07 23.51
N SER A 56 -17.12 -0.53 24.03
CA SER A 56 -17.79 0.09 25.19
C SER A 56 -16.84 0.17 26.39
N LYS A 57 -16.17 -0.95 26.74
CA LYS A 57 -15.19 -0.99 27.84
C LYS A 57 -13.96 -0.08 27.65
N ALA A 58 -13.57 0.23 26.40
CA ALA A 58 -12.40 1.06 26.09
C ALA A 58 -12.72 2.55 25.90
N MET A 59 -13.90 2.87 25.36
CA MET A 59 -14.22 4.20 24.84
C MET A 59 -15.27 4.94 25.67
N GLU A 60 -16.28 4.20 26.12
CA GLU A 60 -17.43 4.73 26.85
C GLU A 60 -17.12 4.74 28.35
N ASP A 61 -17.64 5.72 29.07
CA ASP A 61 -17.62 5.68 30.54
C ASP A 61 -18.50 4.50 30.99
N GLN A 62 -17.97 3.69 31.92
CA GLN A 62 -18.55 2.41 32.33
C GLN A 62 -20.06 2.55 32.63
N PRO A 63 -20.95 1.75 31.98
CA PRO A 63 -22.37 1.79 32.31
C PRO A 63 -22.58 1.34 33.76
N GLU A 64 -23.44 2.04 34.51
CA GLU A 64 -23.76 1.72 35.92
C GLU A 64 -24.23 0.27 36.14
N LYS A 65 -24.62 -0.42 35.07
CA LYS A 65 -24.88 -1.86 35.03
C LYS A 65 -24.09 -2.50 33.89
N LEU A 66 -23.15 -3.38 34.24
CA LEU A 66 -22.39 -4.16 33.27
C LEU A 66 -23.33 -5.13 32.52
N PRO A 67 -23.22 -5.24 31.18
CA PRO A 67 -23.97 -6.24 30.43
C PRO A 67 -23.55 -7.66 30.82
N THR A 68 -24.49 -8.47 31.33
CA THR A 68 -24.21 -9.81 31.88
C THR A 68 -24.15 -10.94 30.85
N PHE A 69 -23.98 -10.63 29.55
CA PHE A 69 -23.95 -11.64 28.49
C PHE A 69 -22.52 -12.17 28.24
N GLN A 70 -22.42 -13.43 27.80
CA GLN A 70 -21.16 -14.18 27.71
C GLN A 70 -20.02 -13.44 26.99
N ALA A 71 -20.30 -12.81 25.83
CA ALA A 71 -19.29 -12.09 25.06
C ALA A 71 -18.69 -10.87 25.79
N TYR A 72 -19.42 -10.26 26.72
CA TYR A 72 -18.88 -9.19 27.59
C TYR A 72 -17.91 -9.79 28.61
N LEU A 73 -18.30 -10.87 29.28
CA LEU A 73 -17.47 -11.60 30.26
C LEU A 73 -16.20 -12.19 29.64
N ASP A 74 -16.24 -12.63 28.39
CA ASP A 74 -15.06 -13.12 27.67
C ASP A 74 -14.12 -11.98 27.27
N VAL A 75 -14.66 -10.82 26.92
CA VAL A 75 -13.86 -9.59 26.72
C VAL A 75 -13.17 -9.17 28.02
N GLU A 76 -13.80 -9.31 29.18
CA GLU A 76 -13.17 -8.95 30.46
C GLU A 76 -11.89 -9.73 30.76
N LYS A 77 -11.78 -10.97 30.30
CA LYS A 77 -10.59 -11.82 30.49
C LYS A 77 -9.40 -11.39 29.64
N VAL A 78 -9.64 -10.68 28.53
CA VAL A 78 -8.62 -10.29 27.53
C VAL A 78 -8.29 -8.79 27.60
N ALA A 79 -9.25 -7.97 28.02
CA ALA A 79 -9.18 -6.52 28.04
C ALA A 79 -8.34 -5.98 29.23
N ASP A 80 -7.02 -6.22 29.19
CA ASP A 80 -6.09 -5.56 30.13
C ASP A 80 -6.01 -4.04 29.91
N GLN A 81 -5.65 -3.30 30.96
CA GLN A 81 -5.64 -1.83 30.94
C GLN A 81 -4.72 -1.25 29.86
N TYR A 82 -3.63 -1.95 29.53
CA TYR A 82 -2.72 -1.57 28.46
C TYR A 82 -3.41 -1.65 27.09
N SER A 83 -4.14 -2.74 26.84
CA SER A 83 -4.87 -3.00 25.59
C SER A 83 -6.04 -2.02 25.40
N LEU A 84 -6.79 -1.74 26.47
CA LEU A 84 -7.86 -0.72 26.46
C LEU A 84 -7.30 0.67 26.13
N THR A 85 -6.23 1.08 26.82
CA THR A 85 -5.58 2.40 26.61
C THR A 85 -4.98 2.52 25.20
N TYR A 86 -4.36 1.45 24.71
CA TYR A 86 -3.77 1.37 23.37
C TYR A 86 -4.82 1.46 22.26
N PHE A 87 -5.92 0.72 22.42
CA PHE A 87 -7.05 0.74 21.49
C PHE A 87 -7.70 2.13 21.48
N LYS A 88 -7.96 2.74 22.65
CA LYS A 88 -8.46 4.12 22.76
C LYS A 88 -7.58 5.12 22.00
N LYS A 89 -6.28 5.16 22.34
CA LYS A 89 -5.29 6.03 21.70
C LYS A 89 -5.35 5.93 20.18
N TRP A 90 -5.24 4.71 19.63
CA TRP A 90 -5.11 4.56 18.18
C TRP A 90 -6.41 4.81 17.43
N TYR A 91 -7.58 4.48 18.00
CA TYR A 91 -8.86 4.75 17.36
C TYR A 91 -9.12 6.26 17.21
N ASP A 92 -8.82 7.05 18.26
CA ASP A 92 -8.92 8.51 18.24
C ASP A 92 -7.95 9.14 17.23
N ILE A 93 -6.71 8.65 17.18
CA ILE A 93 -5.69 9.11 16.22
C ILE A 93 -6.11 8.82 14.77
N ILE A 94 -6.64 7.63 14.50
CA ILE A 94 -7.15 7.26 13.16
C ILE A 94 -8.36 8.12 12.78
N ALA A 95 -9.24 8.45 13.73
CA ALA A 95 -10.37 9.35 13.49
C ALA A 95 -9.92 10.75 13.05
N LEU A 96 -8.90 11.31 13.72
CA LEU A 96 -8.31 12.61 13.39
C LEU A 96 -7.64 12.62 12.00
N GLU A 97 -6.90 11.58 11.64
CA GLU A 97 -6.29 11.52 10.31
C GLU A 97 -7.35 11.33 9.21
N GLN A 98 -8.35 10.48 9.45
CA GLN A 98 -9.44 10.27 8.50
C GLN A 98 -10.28 11.52 8.27
N SER A 99 -10.55 12.34 9.30
CA SER A 99 -11.28 13.59 9.13
C SER A 99 -10.53 14.58 8.24
N ALA A 100 -9.21 14.70 8.42
CA ALA A 100 -8.37 15.55 7.56
C ALA A 100 -8.34 15.05 6.10
N VAL A 101 -8.30 13.74 5.87
CA VAL A 101 -8.42 13.16 4.52
C VAL A 101 -9.76 13.48 3.87
N ASN A 102 -10.87 13.21 4.57
CA ASN A 102 -12.22 13.32 4.02
C ASN A 102 -12.60 14.75 3.60
N VAL A 103 -12.10 15.78 4.32
CA VAL A 103 -12.35 17.19 3.99
C VAL A 103 -11.70 17.60 2.66
N HIS A 104 -10.59 16.96 2.27
CA HIS A 104 -9.93 17.23 0.98
C HIS A 104 -10.55 16.49 -0.21
N SER A 105 -11.44 15.51 0.01
CA SER A 105 -12.08 14.71 -1.05
C SER A 105 -13.54 15.05 -1.31
N SER A 106 -14.07 16.15 -0.76
CA SER A 106 -15.45 16.57 -1.02
C SER A 106 -15.49 17.66 -2.11
N MET A 107 -15.74 17.27 -3.36
CA MET A 107 -16.23 18.22 -4.38
C MET A 107 -17.47 18.94 -3.86
N ASN A 108 -17.48 20.27 -3.93
CA ASN A 108 -18.65 21.06 -3.61
C ASN A 108 -19.66 21.00 -4.76
N LEU A 109 -20.94 21.08 -4.44
CA LEU A 109 -22.02 21.18 -5.44
C LEU A 109 -21.84 22.36 -6.41
N ASN A 110 -21.08 23.39 -6.01
CA ASN A 110 -20.75 24.56 -6.83
C ASN A 110 -19.75 24.26 -7.95
N ASP A 111 -18.84 23.29 -7.76
CA ASP A 111 -17.80 22.94 -8.75
C ASP A 111 -18.41 22.40 -10.04
N ARG A 112 -19.61 21.81 -9.95
CA ARG A 112 -20.40 21.33 -11.10
C ARG A 112 -20.73 22.39 -12.14
N LYS A 113 -20.68 23.68 -11.81
CA LYS A 113 -20.83 24.76 -12.80
C LYS A 113 -19.57 24.94 -13.65
N GLN A 114 -18.37 24.77 -13.09
CA GLN A 114 -17.12 24.76 -13.86
C GLN A 114 -16.96 23.48 -14.68
N VAL A 115 -17.44 22.33 -14.18
CA VAL A 115 -17.36 21.03 -14.89
C VAL A 115 -18.04 21.06 -16.28
N LYS A 116 -19.03 21.93 -16.51
CA LYS A 116 -19.66 22.07 -17.84
C LYS A 116 -18.70 22.54 -18.93
N ASP A 117 -17.67 23.32 -18.60
CA ASP A 117 -16.72 23.86 -19.57
C ASP A 117 -15.51 22.93 -19.80
N GLU A 118 -15.45 21.79 -19.08
CA GLU A 118 -14.33 20.83 -19.09
C GLU A 118 -14.75 19.35 -19.28
N GLY A 119 -16.04 19.08 -19.50
CA GLY A 119 -16.61 17.74 -19.56
C GLY A 119 -16.02 16.85 -20.67
N LEU A 120 -15.95 15.54 -20.39
CA LEU A 120 -15.54 14.50 -21.32
C LEU A 120 -16.78 13.84 -21.96
N LYS A 121 -16.62 13.31 -23.18
CA LYS A 121 -17.63 12.51 -23.89
C LYS A 121 -17.11 11.10 -24.10
N ILE A 122 -17.94 10.09 -23.86
CA ILE A 122 -17.62 8.71 -24.27
C ILE A 122 -17.78 8.62 -25.80
N THR A 123 -16.70 8.33 -26.51
CA THR A 123 -16.67 8.21 -27.98
C THR A 123 -16.66 6.76 -28.46
N ASN A 124 -16.12 5.84 -27.68
CA ASN A 124 -16.23 4.40 -27.92
C ASN A 124 -16.46 3.60 -26.64
N VAL A 125 -17.06 2.42 -26.79
CA VAL A 125 -17.18 1.38 -25.76
C VAL A 125 -16.84 0.05 -26.43
N GLU A 126 -15.80 -0.62 -25.95
CA GLU A 126 -15.29 -1.90 -26.47
C GLU A 126 -15.39 -2.95 -25.35
N THR A 127 -15.98 -4.10 -25.63
CA THR A 127 -16.03 -5.22 -24.66
C THR A 127 -14.67 -5.92 -24.62
N LYS A 128 -14.11 -6.11 -23.41
CA LYS A 128 -12.81 -6.77 -23.20
C LYS A 128 -12.95 -8.26 -22.87
N ASP A 129 -14.00 -8.62 -22.14
CA ASP A 129 -14.37 -10.00 -21.82
C ASP A 129 -15.89 -10.07 -21.58
N GLU A 130 -16.61 -10.80 -22.44
CA GLU A 130 -18.07 -10.95 -22.37
C GLU A 130 -18.51 -11.76 -21.13
N ASN A 131 -17.68 -12.66 -20.61
CA ASN A 131 -18.04 -13.52 -19.48
C ASN A 131 -17.92 -12.78 -18.13
N ASN A 132 -17.03 -11.79 -18.04
CA ASN A 132 -16.81 -10.99 -16.83
C ASN A 132 -17.44 -9.58 -16.90
N GLY A 133 -17.99 -9.18 -18.06
CA GLY A 133 -18.67 -7.90 -18.25
C GLY A 133 -17.74 -6.68 -18.28
N GLU A 134 -16.47 -6.87 -18.64
CA GLU A 134 -15.46 -5.81 -18.64
C GLU A 134 -15.53 -4.91 -19.89
N PHE A 135 -15.48 -3.58 -19.71
CA PHE A 135 -15.56 -2.61 -20.80
C PHE A 135 -14.38 -1.61 -20.81
N ILE A 136 -13.78 -1.43 -21.97
CA ILE A 136 -12.87 -0.31 -22.27
C ILE A 136 -13.73 0.82 -22.85
N VAL A 137 -13.58 2.06 -22.37
CA VAL A 137 -14.19 3.22 -23.03
C VAL A 137 -13.15 4.22 -23.49
N ASN A 138 -13.51 5.05 -24.46
CA ASN A 138 -12.67 6.16 -24.89
C ASN A 138 -13.39 7.46 -24.50
N LEU A 139 -12.69 8.36 -23.79
CA LEU A 139 -13.22 9.58 -23.21
C LEU A 139 -12.51 10.78 -23.82
N GLU A 140 -13.21 11.60 -24.61
CA GLU A 140 -12.61 12.71 -25.37
C GLU A 140 -13.14 14.06 -24.87
N ARG A 141 -12.30 15.10 -24.86
CA ARG A 141 -12.81 16.48 -24.68
C ARG A 141 -13.35 16.99 -26.02
N PRO A 142 -14.63 17.41 -26.11
CA PRO A 142 -15.20 17.95 -27.35
C PRO A 142 -14.65 19.33 -27.71
N TYR A 143 -14.11 20.08 -26.73
CA TYR A 143 -13.54 21.42 -26.92
C TYR A 143 -12.25 21.60 -26.11
N PHE A 144 -11.25 22.25 -26.70
CA PHE A 144 -9.95 22.51 -26.07
C PHE A 144 -9.83 23.98 -25.63
N ASN A 145 -10.11 24.24 -24.36
CA ASN A 145 -10.04 25.59 -23.75
C ASN A 145 -8.66 25.92 -23.13
N GLY A 146 -7.61 25.17 -23.48
CA GLY A 146 -6.25 25.37 -22.94
C GLY A 146 -5.99 24.78 -21.54
N ALA A 147 -7.04 24.47 -20.77
CA ALA A 147 -6.94 23.74 -19.51
C ALA A 147 -6.43 22.30 -19.74
N ARG A 148 -5.43 21.88 -18.95
CA ARG A 148 -4.95 20.49 -18.92
C ARG A 148 -5.87 19.64 -18.04
N LEU A 149 -6.23 18.44 -18.49
CA LEU A 149 -6.76 17.37 -17.62
C LEU A 149 -5.85 17.22 -16.39
N ASN A 150 -6.44 17.06 -15.20
CA ASN A 150 -5.71 16.99 -13.92
C ASN A 150 -4.41 16.17 -14.09
N THR A 151 -3.27 16.81 -13.83
CA THR A 151 -1.95 16.24 -14.03
C THR A 151 -1.65 15.06 -13.11
N GLU A 152 -2.39 14.93 -12.00
CA GLU A 152 -2.26 13.85 -11.03
C GLU A 152 -2.81 12.52 -11.54
N ILE A 153 -3.85 12.55 -12.40
CA ILE A 153 -4.40 11.34 -13.01
C ILE A 153 -3.43 10.83 -14.08
N VAL A 154 -2.81 9.69 -13.84
CA VAL A 154 -1.84 9.02 -14.74
C VAL A 154 -2.33 7.64 -15.14
N GLU A 155 -1.63 6.99 -16.08
CA GLU A 155 -1.87 5.60 -16.41
C GLU A 155 -1.78 4.72 -15.15
N ASN A 156 -2.70 3.76 -15.04
CA ASN A 156 -2.94 2.90 -13.88
C ASN A 156 -3.48 3.61 -12.62
N SER A 157 -3.99 4.85 -12.75
CA SER A 157 -4.79 5.50 -11.69
C SER A 157 -6.20 4.93 -11.68
N PHE A 158 -6.72 4.62 -10.49
CA PHE A 158 -8.14 4.34 -10.32
C PHE A 158 -8.94 5.64 -10.23
N VAL A 159 -10.13 5.61 -10.78
CA VAL A 159 -10.98 6.78 -10.94
C VAL A 159 -12.45 6.42 -10.74
N ASN A 160 -13.19 7.32 -10.10
CA ASN A 160 -14.64 7.34 -10.19
C ASN A 160 -15.03 8.09 -11.47
N LEU A 161 -15.99 7.54 -12.21
CA LEU A 161 -16.67 8.23 -13.30
C LEU A 161 -18.03 8.71 -12.84
N HIS A 162 -18.40 9.89 -13.30
CA HIS A 162 -19.59 10.60 -12.89
C HIS A 162 -20.25 11.22 -14.13
N THR A 163 -21.54 11.54 -14.01
CA THR A 163 -22.32 12.21 -15.05
C THR A 163 -23.05 13.42 -14.47
N VAL A 164 -23.46 14.37 -15.31
CA VAL A 164 -24.20 15.58 -14.86
C VAL A 164 -25.46 15.23 -14.05
N LYS A 165 -26.02 14.03 -14.26
CA LYS A 165 -27.20 13.51 -13.57
C LYS A 165 -26.88 12.56 -12.39
N SER A 166 -25.66 12.02 -12.26
CA SER A 166 -25.30 11.03 -11.22
C SER A 166 -23.84 11.11 -10.75
N ILE A 167 -23.61 11.07 -9.43
CA ILE A 167 -22.27 11.03 -8.81
C ILE A 167 -21.82 9.57 -8.70
N SER A 168 -20.53 9.28 -8.93
CA SER A 168 -19.94 7.94 -8.76
C SER A 168 -20.75 6.87 -9.48
N PHE A 169 -21.04 7.15 -10.74
CA PHE A 169 -21.81 6.29 -11.64
C PHE A 169 -21.14 4.92 -11.79
N THR A 170 -19.82 4.91 -11.93
CA THR A 170 -19.00 3.70 -11.92
C THR A 170 -17.56 4.00 -11.49
N LYS A 171 -16.76 2.96 -11.35
CA LYS A 171 -15.31 3.01 -11.12
C LYS A 171 -14.57 2.53 -12.36
N GLY A 172 -13.30 2.86 -12.45
CA GLY A 172 -12.48 2.56 -13.60
C GLY A 172 -10.98 2.68 -13.34
N LEU A 173 -10.20 2.24 -14.32
CA LEU A 173 -8.74 2.29 -14.32
C LEU A 173 -8.29 3.03 -15.58
N VAL A 174 -7.41 4.02 -15.45
CA VAL A 174 -6.87 4.71 -16.63
C VAL A 174 -5.86 3.80 -17.33
N LEU A 175 -6.18 3.29 -18.53
CA LEU A 175 -5.23 2.46 -19.29
C LEU A 175 -4.20 3.29 -20.05
N LYS A 176 -4.61 4.46 -20.57
CA LYS A 176 -3.73 5.29 -21.41
C LYS A 176 -4.08 6.78 -21.29
N LYS A 177 -3.08 7.67 -21.26
CA LYS A 177 -3.31 9.14 -21.23
C LYS A 177 -2.45 9.86 -22.27
N HIS A 178 -3.10 10.52 -23.24
CA HIS A 178 -2.46 11.22 -24.34
C HIS A 178 -2.23 12.71 -24.02
N LEU A 179 -1.10 13.01 -23.37
CA LEU A 179 -0.64 14.38 -23.12
C LEU A 179 -0.13 15.06 -24.41
N ILE A 180 -0.91 15.99 -24.99
CA ILE A 180 -0.42 16.87 -26.07
C ILE A 180 0.37 18.05 -25.49
N ASN A 181 1.68 18.09 -25.78
CA ASN A 181 2.47 19.31 -25.68
C ASN A 181 2.45 20.06 -27.03
N LYS A 182 1.77 21.21 -27.09
CA LYS A 182 1.93 22.17 -28.21
C LYS A 182 2.85 23.33 -27.81
N LYS A 183 4.11 23.24 -28.25
CA LYS A 183 4.91 24.40 -28.66
C LYS A 183 5.66 24.04 -29.94
N LYS A 184 5.01 24.21 -31.10
CA LYS A 184 5.73 24.63 -32.31
C LYS A 184 5.86 26.15 -32.22
N THR A 185 6.95 26.63 -31.63
CA THR A 185 7.41 27.99 -31.89
C THR A 185 7.78 28.07 -33.37
N GLY A 186 7.26 29.05 -34.10
CA GLY A 186 7.61 29.24 -35.50
C GLY A 186 9.08 29.61 -35.64
N SER A 187 9.85 28.71 -36.23
CA SER A 187 11.17 29.00 -36.81
C SER A 187 11.12 28.55 -38.26
N THR A 188 11.07 29.52 -39.17
CA THR A 188 11.22 29.30 -40.61
C THR A 188 12.61 28.73 -40.91
N PRO A 189 12.70 27.74 -41.81
CA PRO A 189 13.90 27.48 -42.58
C PRO A 189 13.71 28.00 -44.01
N GLU A 190 14.51 28.99 -44.39
CA GLU A 190 14.90 29.19 -45.79
C GLU A 190 16.02 28.18 -46.12
N GLY A 191 16.01 27.60 -47.31
CA GLY A 191 17.01 26.62 -47.76
C GLY A 191 16.46 25.74 -48.87
N GLN A 192 17.16 25.70 -49.99
CA GLN A 192 16.71 25.09 -51.25
C GLN A 192 17.24 23.66 -51.43
N ASP A 193 16.90 23.07 -52.59
CA ASP A 193 17.56 21.95 -53.27
C ASP A 193 17.28 20.54 -52.68
N GLN A 194 17.04 19.49 -53.48
CA GLN A 194 16.67 19.36 -54.90
C GLN A 194 16.22 17.89 -55.13
N ASP A 195 15.38 17.64 -56.15
CA ASP A 195 15.20 16.35 -56.87
C ASP A 195 14.69 15.13 -56.03
N GLU A 196 13.92 14.15 -56.53
CA GLU A 196 13.46 13.79 -57.88
C GLU A 196 12.15 12.95 -57.75
N GLU A 197 11.16 13.21 -58.63
CA GLU A 197 10.28 12.29 -59.40
C GLU A 197 9.81 10.92 -58.79
N ASP A 198 8.57 10.41 -58.95
CA ASP A 198 7.26 10.87 -59.49
C ASP A 198 6.17 9.83 -59.01
N ASP A 199 4.87 9.79 -59.34
CA ASP A 199 4.03 10.40 -60.39
C ASP A 199 2.52 10.47 -59.97
N ASP A 200 1.65 10.95 -60.87
CA ASP A 200 0.20 10.65 -61.04
C ASP A 200 -0.82 10.91 -59.89
N ASP A 201 -1.10 12.20 -59.66
CA ASP A 201 -2.34 12.92 -60.06
C ASP A 201 -3.61 12.06 -60.46
N ILE A 202 -4.88 12.34 -60.08
CA ILE A 202 -5.70 13.53 -60.43
C ILE A 202 -6.98 13.67 -59.53
N MET A 203 -7.16 14.87 -58.94
CA MET A 203 -8.40 15.65 -58.65
C MET A 203 -9.63 15.08 -57.89
N GLY A 204 -10.11 15.82 -56.86
CA GLY A 204 -11.46 15.64 -56.28
C GLY A 204 -11.87 16.47 -55.04
N GLU A 205 -12.19 17.77 -55.22
CA GLU A 205 -13.04 18.64 -54.36
C GLU A 205 -12.71 18.95 -52.87
N GLN A 206 -12.28 20.20 -52.66
CA GLN A 206 -12.82 21.19 -51.68
C GLN A 206 -13.28 20.73 -50.27
N GLY A 207 -12.34 20.83 -49.32
CA GLY A 207 -12.46 21.83 -48.25
C GLY A 207 -13.54 21.69 -47.17
N LYS A 208 -13.25 20.90 -46.13
CA LYS A 208 -13.71 21.18 -44.75
C LYS A 208 -12.55 21.07 -43.76
N THR A 209 -12.37 22.10 -42.93
CA THR A 209 -11.35 22.11 -41.88
C THR A 209 -11.78 21.20 -40.73
N GLU A 210 -11.34 19.94 -40.77
CA GLU A 210 -11.54 19.02 -39.64
C GLU A 210 -10.76 19.50 -38.41
N LYS A 211 -11.51 19.88 -37.37
CA LYS A 211 -10.95 19.96 -36.01
C LYS A 211 -10.61 18.54 -35.58
N GLN A 212 -9.31 18.18 -35.61
CA GLN A 212 -8.82 16.89 -35.13
C GLN A 212 -9.35 16.61 -33.71
N LYS A 213 -10.20 15.59 -33.60
CA LYS A 213 -10.69 15.08 -32.31
C LYS A 213 -9.55 14.37 -31.57
N GLN A 214 -9.40 14.66 -30.28
CA GLN A 214 -8.31 14.18 -29.45
C GLN A 214 -8.79 12.99 -28.60
N LYS A 215 -8.12 11.84 -28.75
CA LYS A 215 -8.50 10.57 -28.10
C LYS A 215 -7.73 10.32 -26.80
N ASP A 216 -8.45 10.12 -25.68
CA ASP A 216 -7.93 9.50 -24.45
C ASP A 216 -8.73 8.21 -24.17
N ASN A 217 -8.07 7.14 -23.69
CA ASN A 217 -8.67 5.80 -23.55
C ASN A 217 -8.63 5.31 -22.09
N ILE A 218 -9.80 5.04 -21.49
CA ILE A 218 -9.99 4.88 -20.04
C ILE A 218 -10.95 3.70 -19.77
N TYR A 219 -10.55 2.75 -18.93
CA TYR A 219 -11.33 1.54 -18.66
C TYR A 219 -12.36 1.74 -17.53
N ILE A 220 -13.47 1.00 -17.59
CA ILE A 220 -14.60 1.03 -16.64
C ILE A 220 -14.88 -0.38 -16.12
N GLU A 221 -15.11 -0.52 -14.82
CA GLU A 221 -15.57 -1.78 -14.19
C GLU A 221 -17.11 -1.97 -14.26
N PRO A 222 -17.61 -3.22 -14.14
CA PRO A 222 -18.92 -3.60 -14.64
C PRO A 222 -20.10 -3.15 -13.75
N GLN A 223 -21.22 -2.81 -14.42
CA GLN A 223 -22.64 -2.76 -13.99
C GLN A 223 -23.36 -1.45 -14.35
N ALA A 224 -22.65 -0.35 -14.61
CA ALA A 224 -23.27 0.96 -14.57
C ALA A 224 -24.01 1.45 -15.83
N LEU A 225 -23.59 1.09 -17.05
CA LEU A 225 -24.12 1.67 -18.29
C LEU A 225 -25.58 1.27 -18.63
N GLY A 226 -26.30 0.63 -17.71
CA GLY A 226 -27.68 0.19 -17.90
C GLY A 226 -28.65 1.33 -18.24
N GLY A 227 -29.18 1.31 -19.47
CA GLY A 227 -30.32 2.12 -19.89
C GLY A 227 -30.07 3.61 -20.15
N ILE A 228 -28.81 4.05 -20.25
CA ILE A 228 -28.46 5.45 -20.54
C ILE A 228 -27.71 5.55 -21.86
N ASP A 229 -28.13 6.47 -22.74
CA ASP A 229 -27.33 6.85 -23.90
C ASP A 229 -26.09 7.63 -23.44
N TYR A 230 -24.96 6.92 -23.41
CA TYR A 230 -23.67 7.41 -22.94
C TYR A 230 -23.07 8.50 -23.84
N LYS A 231 -23.53 8.64 -25.09
CA LYS A 231 -23.03 9.64 -26.05
C LYS A 231 -23.64 11.02 -25.81
N GLU A 232 -24.89 11.07 -25.34
CA GLU A 232 -25.58 12.33 -25.04
C GLU A 232 -25.17 12.97 -23.70
N VAL A 233 -24.52 12.20 -22.83
CA VAL A 233 -24.17 12.62 -21.46
C VAL A 233 -22.75 13.21 -21.39
N ASP A 234 -22.54 14.22 -20.55
CA ASP A 234 -21.20 14.72 -20.20
C ASP A 234 -20.69 14.00 -18.95
N TRP A 235 -19.43 13.58 -19.03
CA TRP A 235 -18.73 12.76 -18.04
C TRP A 235 -17.63 13.56 -17.36
N TRP A 236 -17.33 13.24 -16.11
CA TRP A 236 -16.07 13.63 -15.47
C TRP A 236 -15.48 12.48 -14.68
N ILE A 237 -14.21 12.67 -14.35
CA ILE A 237 -13.32 11.68 -13.76
C ILE A 237 -12.71 12.29 -12.51
N GLU A 238 -12.87 11.62 -11.37
CA GLU A 238 -12.25 11.98 -10.10
C GLU A 238 -11.32 10.84 -9.68
N MET A 239 -10.13 11.14 -9.15
CA MET A 239 -9.22 10.07 -8.69
C MET A 239 -9.83 9.37 -7.47
N GLU A 240 -9.85 8.04 -7.46
CA GLU A 240 -10.39 7.32 -6.32
C GLU A 240 -9.43 7.34 -5.12
N SER A 241 -9.89 7.88 -3.99
CA SER A 241 -9.13 7.90 -2.75
C SER A 241 -9.28 6.58 -1.97
N PHE A 242 -8.33 5.67 -2.15
CA PHE A 242 -8.20 4.44 -1.33
C PHE A 242 -7.86 4.69 0.14
N GLN A 243 -7.61 5.94 0.54
CA GLN A 243 -7.23 6.31 1.92
C GLN A 243 -8.34 5.91 2.92
N THR A 244 -9.62 5.97 2.51
CA THR A 244 -10.74 5.47 3.33
C THR A 244 -10.64 3.98 3.65
N PHE A 245 -10.19 3.15 2.71
CA PHE A 245 -10.00 1.72 2.92
C PHE A 245 -8.83 1.43 3.87
N GLN A 246 -7.76 2.23 3.79
CA GLN A 246 -6.61 2.15 4.70
C GLN A 246 -7.02 2.32 6.17
N PHE A 247 -7.88 3.29 6.49
CA PHE A 247 -8.35 3.48 7.87
C PHE A 247 -9.22 2.32 8.39
N ASN A 248 -9.95 1.63 7.50
CA ASN A 248 -10.71 0.43 7.87
C ASN A 248 -9.77 -0.75 8.18
N ILE A 249 -8.70 -0.94 7.38
CA ILE A 249 -7.62 -1.89 7.70
C ILE A 249 -7.04 -1.59 9.08
N MET A 250 -6.65 -0.33 9.33
CA MET A 250 -6.05 0.07 10.62
C MET A 250 -6.95 -0.26 11.81
N ARG A 251 -8.27 0.05 11.74
CA ARG A 251 -9.22 -0.26 12.82
C ARG A 251 -9.40 -1.76 13.02
N HIS A 252 -9.50 -2.54 11.95
CA HIS A 252 -9.63 -3.99 12.03
C HIS A 252 -8.37 -4.63 12.65
N ASN A 253 -7.17 -4.19 12.23
CA ASN A 253 -5.91 -4.68 12.80
C ASN A 253 -5.85 -4.45 14.32
N LEU A 254 -6.29 -3.28 14.79
CA LEU A 254 -6.38 -2.97 16.23
C LEU A 254 -7.39 -3.88 16.95
N GLN A 255 -8.57 -4.11 16.35
CA GLN A 255 -9.57 -5.03 16.89
C GLN A 255 -8.99 -6.45 17.00
N ASN A 256 -8.33 -6.94 15.95
CA ASN A 256 -7.74 -8.28 15.94
C ASN A 256 -6.64 -8.42 17.00
N LEU A 257 -5.72 -7.46 17.12
CA LEU A 257 -4.68 -7.46 18.15
C LEU A 257 -5.25 -7.40 19.58
N CYS A 258 -6.22 -6.52 19.84
CA CYS A 258 -6.67 -6.23 21.20
C CYS A 258 -7.74 -7.20 21.72
N ILE A 259 -8.53 -7.83 20.83
CA ILE A 259 -9.72 -8.60 21.20
C ILE A 259 -9.52 -10.11 21.03
N ALA A 260 -8.76 -10.55 20.02
CA ALA A 260 -8.58 -11.97 19.75
C ALA A 260 -7.67 -12.62 20.80
N PRO A 261 -8.12 -13.62 21.59
CA PRO A 261 -7.34 -14.19 22.68
C PRO A 261 -5.93 -14.67 22.27
N GLU A 262 -5.84 -15.33 21.12
CA GLU A 262 -4.62 -15.87 20.49
C GLU A 262 -3.50 -14.84 20.31
N ASN A 263 -3.83 -13.56 20.13
CA ASN A 263 -2.87 -12.49 19.91
C ASN A 263 -2.16 -12.00 21.18
N GLN A 264 -2.18 -12.76 22.28
CA GLN A 264 -1.54 -12.38 23.55
C GLN A 264 -0.03 -12.11 23.40
N LYS A 265 0.69 -12.99 22.68
CA LYS A 265 2.12 -12.79 22.34
C LYS A 265 2.34 -11.40 21.71
N PHE A 266 1.50 -11.01 20.77
CA PHE A 266 1.61 -9.72 20.08
C PHE A 266 1.21 -8.53 20.95
N ARG A 267 0.22 -8.66 21.84
CA ARG A 267 -0.08 -7.62 22.84
C ARG A 267 1.13 -7.33 23.73
N ASP A 268 1.80 -8.38 24.20
CA ASP A 268 2.98 -8.22 25.06
C ASP A 268 4.18 -7.64 24.29
N LEU A 269 4.38 -8.01 23.01
CA LEU A 269 5.44 -7.45 22.16
C LEU A 269 5.18 -6.02 21.65
N ILE A 270 3.95 -5.69 21.25
CA ILE A 270 3.62 -4.43 20.57
C ILE A 270 3.14 -3.34 21.54
N ILE A 271 2.31 -3.73 22.52
CA ILE A 271 1.66 -2.80 23.46
C ILE A 271 2.54 -2.62 24.70
N LYS A 272 2.90 -3.72 25.37
CA LYS A 272 3.77 -3.71 26.57
C LYS A 272 5.26 -3.59 26.21
N GLN A 273 5.60 -3.72 24.93
CA GLN A 273 6.97 -3.59 24.40
C GLN A 273 7.97 -4.56 25.04
N ARG A 274 7.58 -5.83 25.23
CA ARG A 274 8.51 -6.89 25.65
C ARG A 274 9.72 -6.95 24.70
N LYS A 275 10.89 -7.20 25.28
CA LYS A 275 12.15 -7.41 24.56
C LYS A 275 12.04 -8.68 23.70
N PRO A 276 12.55 -8.73 22.46
CA PRO A 276 12.53 -9.96 21.67
C PRO A 276 13.49 -11.01 22.24
N GLU A 277 13.08 -12.27 22.17
CA GLU A 277 13.91 -13.43 22.52
C GLU A 277 14.57 -14.05 21.28
N TYR A 278 15.67 -14.77 21.51
CA TYR A 278 16.53 -15.37 20.48
C TYR A 278 17.03 -16.75 20.92
N ASN A 279 17.30 -17.60 19.93
CA ASN A 279 17.99 -18.88 20.09
C ASN A 279 19.45 -18.65 20.56
N SER A 280 20.09 -19.72 21.03
CA SER A 280 21.45 -19.69 21.58
C SER A 280 22.51 -19.23 20.55
N GLU A 281 23.70 -18.85 21.04
CA GLU A 281 24.81 -18.50 20.15
C GLU A 281 25.30 -19.72 19.34
N GLU A 282 25.21 -20.93 19.90
CA GLU A 282 25.53 -22.18 19.21
C GLU A 282 24.60 -22.43 18.01
N GLU A 283 23.29 -22.29 18.19
CA GLU A 283 22.30 -22.42 17.09
C GLU A 283 22.54 -21.36 16.00
N GLN A 284 22.95 -20.15 16.38
CA GLN A 284 23.30 -19.09 15.43
C GLN A 284 24.56 -19.43 14.61
N GLU A 285 25.57 -20.05 15.22
CA GLU A 285 26.77 -20.52 14.51
C GLU A 285 26.46 -21.72 13.59
N GLN A 286 25.66 -22.69 14.07
CA GLN A 286 25.19 -23.82 13.26
C GLN A 286 24.38 -23.32 12.05
N PHE A 287 23.41 -22.42 12.24
CA PHE A 287 22.64 -21.80 11.17
C PHE A 287 23.54 -21.09 10.14
N LYS A 288 24.58 -20.38 10.62
CA LYS A 288 25.53 -19.69 9.74
C LYS A 288 26.35 -20.69 8.91
N ALA A 289 26.85 -21.76 9.53
CA ALA A 289 27.63 -22.80 8.85
C ALA A 289 26.82 -23.53 7.77
N ILE A 290 25.54 -23.84 8.04
CA ILE A 290 24.62 -24.49 7.09
C ILE A 290 24.32 -23.61 5.86
N ASN A 291 24.46 -22.28 6.00
CA ASN A 291 24.09 -21.31 4.96
C ASN A 291 25.27 -20.50 4.43
N ASP A 292 26.52 -20.93 4.64
CA ASP A 292 27.71 -20.17 4.25
C ASP A 292 27.76 -19.84 2.75
N ASP A 293 27.23 -20.73 1.90
CA ASP A 293 27.11 -20.53 0.45
C ASP A 293 26.12 -19.42 0.04
N ILE A 294 25.00 -19.26 0.77
CA ILE A 294 24.08 -18.13 0.60
C ILE A 294 24.67 -16.88 1.24
N LEU A 295 25.37 -16.99 2.36
CA LEU A 295 25.93 -15.87 3.11
C LEU A 295 27.25 -15.33 2.51
N GLU A 296 27.83 -16.05 1.55
CA GLU A 296 29.05 -15.69 0.84
C GLU A 296 29.02 -14.26 0.28
N LYS A 297 30.16 -13.57 0.35
CA LYS A 297 30.38 -12.17 -0.12
C LYS A 297 29.59 -11.09 0.64
N LEU A 298 28.66 -11.43 1.53
CA LEU A 298 28.00 -10.46 2.42
C LEU A 298 28.99 -9.90 3.45
N ASN A 299 28.75 -8.66 3.89
CA ASN A 299 29.56 -8.07 4.95
C ASN A 299 29.08 -8.54 6.35
N PRO A 300 29.90 -8.42 7.41
CA PRO A 300 29.54 -8.94 8.74
C PRO A 300 28.25 -8.36 9.35
N GLU A 301 27.86 -7.13 8.99
CA GLU A 301 26.62 -6.50 9.48
C GLU A 301 25.40 -7.12 8.77
N GLN A 302 25.51 -7.42 7.47
CA GLN A 302 24.50 -8.12 6.67
C GLN A 302 24.35 -9.58 7.11
N VAL A 303 25.45 -10.31 7.33
CA VAL A 303 25.42 -11.68 7.87
C VAL A 303 24.75 -11.69 9.25
N LYS A 304 25.14 -10.78 10.15
CA LYS A 304 24.51 -10.67 11.48
C LYS A 304 23.01 -10.39 11.40
N ALA A 305 22.56 -9.56 10.46
CA ALA A 305 21.14 -9.29 10.26
C ALA A 305 20.37 -10.56 9.89
N ILE A 306 20.87 -11.35 8.93
CA ILE A 306 20.23 -12.61 8.50
C ILE A 306 20.24 -13.64 9.64
N VAL A 307 21.40 -13.86 10.27
CA VAL A 307 21.55 -14.85 11.35
C VAL A 307 20.62 -14.54 12.52
N LYS A 308 20.58 -13.30 13.03
CA LYS A 308 19.65 -12.94 14.12
C LYS A 308 18.17 -13.05 13.71
N SER A 309 17.83 -12.79 12.44
CA SER A 309 16.45 -12.87 11.98
C SER A 309 15.88 -14.29 11.97
N PHE A 310 16.64 -15.27 11.48
CA PHE A 310 16.20 -16.67 11.50
C PHE A 310 16.29 -17.31 12.90
N ASN A 311 17.14 -16.77 13.77
CA ASN A 311 17.30 -17.21 15.15
C ASN A 311 16.51 -16.37 16.17
N CYS A 312 15.58 -15.50 15.73
CA CYS A 312 14.65 -14.83 16.64
C CYS A 312 13.49 -15.76 17.01
N ILE A 313 12.96 -15.61 18.23
CA ILE A 313 11.75 -16.29 18.73
C ILE A 313 10.53 -15.37 18.56
N ASP A 314 10.75 -14.06 18.61
CA ASP A 314 9.73 -13.02 18.50
C ASP A 314 9.88 -12.17 17.24
N TYR A 315 10.92 -11.32 17.20
CA TYR A 315 11.16 -10.42 16.09
C TYR A 315 12.61 -9.98 15.92
N GLN A 316 12.92 -9.44 14.74
CA GLN A 316 14.19 -8.75 14.47
C GLN A 316 13.97 -7.41 13.75
N MET A 317 14.70 -6.38 14.20
CA MET A 317 14.71 -5.04 13.61
C MET A 317 16.02 -4.81 12.83
N ILE A 318 15.93 -4.39 11.57
CA ILE A 318 17.09 -4.10 10.73
C ILE A 318 17.03 -2.65 10.24
N ILE A 319 17.96 -1.81 10.70
CA ILE A 319 18.12 -0.45 10.14
C ILE A 319 19.11 -0.53 8.99
N GLY A 320 18.68 -0.15 7.79
CA GLY A 320 19.55 -0.13 6.62
C GLY A 320 19.77 1.28 6.08
N VAL A 321 20.98 1.83 6.22
CA VAL A 321 21.29 3.16 5.67
C VAL A 321 21.23 3.16 4.12
N PRO A 322 21.10 4.32 3.45
CA PRO A 322 20.97 4.40 2.00
C PRO A 322 22.11 3.69 1.25
N GLY A 323 21.75 2.73 0.40
CA GLY A 323 22.74 1.95 -0.35
C GLY A 323 23.45 0.86 0.46
N SER A 324 22.95 0.47 1.64
CA SER A 324 23.48 -0.65 2.45
C SER A 324 23.18 -2.06 1.93
N GLY A 325 22.34 -2.17 0.90
CA GLY A 325 21.91 -3.44 0.34
C GLY A 325 20.76 -4.10 1.11
N LYS A 326 19.75 -3.34 1.57
CA LYS A 326 18.51 -3.90 2.17
C LYS A 326 17.92 -5.05 1.33
N HIS A 327 17.65 -4.80 0.05
CA HIS A 327 17.12 -5.83 -0.86
C HIS A 327 18.09 -7.00 -1.07
N GLU A 328 19.41 -6.80 -0.99
CA GLU A 328 20.37 -7.92 -1.02
C GLU A 328 20.15 -8.82 0.19
N VAL A 329 20.14 -8.25 1.40
CA VAL A 329 19.85 -8.97 2.65
C VAL A 329 18.53 -9.72 2.55
N LEU A 330 17.45 -9.04 2.16
CA LEU A 330 16.13 -9.66 2.03
C LEU A 330 16.11 -10.79 0.98
N SER A 331 16.65 -10.60 -0.23
CA SER A 331 16.67 -11.67 -1.23
C SER A 331 17.47 -12.89 -0.76
N ARG A 332 18.53 -12.71 0.06
CA ARG A 332 19.25 -13.82 0.69
C ARG A 332 18.41 -14.57 1.72
N MET A 333 17.62 -13.84 2.49
CA MET A 333 16.67 -14.45 3.44
C MET A 333 15.61 -15.29 2.70
N LEU A 334 15.15 -14.84 1.53
CA LEU A 334 14.21 -15.60 0.69
C LEU A 334 14.81 -16.90 0.11
N LEU A 335 16.11 -16.90 -0.24
CA LEU A 335 16.82 -18.13 -0.61
C LEU A 335 16.93 -19.12 0.57
N ILE A 336 17.26 -18.63 1.77
CA ILE A 336 17.34 -19.47 2.99
C ILE A 336 15.95 -20.01 3.34
N ALA A 337 14.91 -19.20 3.21
CA ALA A 337 13.54 -19.61 3.48
C ALA A 337 13.11 -20.81 2.61
N LYS A 338 13.46 -20.78 1.32
CA LYS A 338 13.23 -21.91 0.42
C LYS A 338 13.96 -23.18 0.90
N ARG A 339 15.25 -23.05 1.24
CA ARG A 339 16.07 -24.17 1.76
C ARG A 339 15.49 -24.77 3.05
N GLN A 340 14.98 -23.93 3.95
CA GLN A 340 14.37 -24.36 5.21
C GLN A 340 12.89 -24.78 5.08
N LYS A 341 12.28 -24.59 3.90
CA LYS A 341 10.86 -24.86 3.61
C LYS A 341 9.89 -24.14 4.55
N VAL A 342 10.25 -22.91 4.96
CA VAL A 342 9.42 -22.05 5.81
C VAL A 342 8.59 -21.10 4.96
N LYS A 343 7.32 -20.90 5.34
CA LYS A 343 6.37 -20.00 4.67
C LYS A 343 6.66 -18.55 5.08
N ILE A 344 7.11 -17.72 4.13
CA ILE A 344 7.38 -16.29 4.36
C ILE A 344 6.35 -15.41 3.65
N LEU A 345 5.78 -14.49 4.41
CA LEU A 345 4.99 -13.36 3.92
C LEU A 345 5.86 -12.11 3.87
N VAL A 346 6.18 -11.61 2.68
CA VAL A 346 6.81 -10.29 2.51
C VAL A 346 5.74 -9.25 2.21
N MET A 347 5.70 -8.16 2.97
CA MET A 347 4.89 -7.00 2.65
C MET A 347 5.67 -5.69 2.71
N ALA A 348 5.23 -4.72 1.91
CA ALA A 348 5.73 -3.35 1.94
C ALA A 348 4.58 -2.37 1.68
N MET A 349 4.80 -1.08 1.92
CA MET A 349 3.78 -0.05 1.70
C MET A 349 3.29 -0.02 0.24
N ASN A 350 4.21 -0.09 -0.73
CA ASN A 350 3.91 0.08 -2.15
C ASN A 350 4.40 -1.11 -3.00
N ASN A 351 3.82 -1.25 -4.21
CA ASN A 351 4.15 -2.33 -5.14
C ASN A 351 5.60 -2.27 -5.65
N LEU A 352 6.15 -1.07 -5.85
CA LEU A 352 7.49 -0.87 -6.42
C LEU A 352 8.61 -1.43 -5.52
N THR A 353 8.51 -1.28 -4.20
CA THR A 353 9.48 -1.87 -3.24
C THR A 353 9.51 -3.39 -3.37
N ILE A 354 8.34 -4.03 -3.40
CA ILE A 354 8.19 -5.50 -3.53
C ILE A 354 8.77 -5.97 -4.87
N ASP A 355 8.42 -5.28 -5.94
CA ASP A 355 8.86 -5.64 -7.28
C ASP A 355 10.39 -5.50 -7.43
N ASN A 356 11.00 -4.47 -6.83
CA ASN A 356 12.45 -4.31 -6.78
C ASN A 356 13.14 -5.46 -6.01
N LEU A 357 12.55 -5.91 -4.90
CA LEU A 357 13.04 -7.05 -4.12
C LEU A 357 12.97 -8.35 -4.93
N LEU A 358 11.85 -8.59 -5.62
CA LEU A 358 11.64 -9.81 -6.42
C LEU A 358 12.54 -9.83 -7.66
N LEU A 359 12.74 -8.69 -8.32
CA LEU A 359 13.74 -8.56 -9.39
C LEU A 359 15.15 -8.86 -8.88
N ARG A 360 15.51 -8.40 -7.67
CA ARG A 360 16.82 -8.71 -7.08
C ARG A 360 16.97 -10.20 -6.74
N LEU A 361 15.90 -10.85 -6.27
CA LEU A 361 15.88 -12.29 -6.04
C LEU A 361 16.09 -13.07 -7.36
N LEU A 362 15.40 -12.68 -8.44
CA LEU A 362 15.58 -13.28 -9.77
C LEU A 362 16.99 -13.08 -10.35
N GLU A 363 17.68 -11.97 -10.03
CA GLU A 363 19.09 -11.78 -10.36
C GLU A 363 20.00 -12.72 -9.57
N LEU A 364 19.82 -12.83 -8.25
CA LEU A 364 20.59 -13.74 -7.41
C LEU A 364 20.40 -15.21 -7.80
N GLN A 365 19.18 -15.63 -8.12
CA GLN A 365 18.87 -16.97 -8.63
C GLN A 365 19.51 -17.30 -9.99
N LYS A 366 20.08 -16.32 -10.70
CA LYS A 366 20.92 -16.53 -11.90
C LYS A 366 22.42 -16.57 -11.56
N GLN A 367 22.84 -15.85 -10.52
CA GLN A 367 24.23 -15.83 -10.05
C GLN A 367 24.58 -17.11 -9.26
N TYR A 368 23.65 -17.61 -8.46
CA TYR A 368 23.82 -18.77 -7.58
C TYR A 368 23.16 -20.02 -8.19
N VAL A 369 23.75 -20.51 -9.28
CA VAL A 369 23.21 -21.65 -10.08
C VAL A 369 23.09 -22.95 -9.25
N ASN A 370 23.96 -23.14 -8.26
CA ASN A 370 23.98 -24.33 -7.41
C ASN A 370 22.96 -24.28 -6.25
N ILE A 371 22.22 -23.18 -6.10
CA ILE A 371 21.25 -22.97 -5.01
C ILE A 371 19.85 -23.18 -5.56
N GLU A 372 19.02 -23.91 -4.81
CA GLU A 372 17.62 -24.16 -5.20
C GLU A 372 16.89 -22.84 -5.42
N LYS A 373 16.24 -22.72 -6.58
CA LYS A 373 15.53 -21.50 -6.97
C LYS A 373 14.24 -21.39 -6.16
N SER A 374 14.08 -20.27 -5.46
CA SER A 374 12.83 -19.96 -4.78
C SER A 374 11.71 -19.70 -5.79
N THR A 375 10.56 -20.34 -5.57
CA THR A 375 9.27 -19.96 -6.14
C THR A 375 8.63 -18.91 -5.24
N PHE A 376 7.96 -17.92 -5.84
CA PHE A 376 7.26 -16.87 -5.12
C PHE A 376 5.96 -16.48 -5.80
N VAL A 377 5.02 -16.01 -4.99
CA VAL A 377 3.67 -15.66 -5.40
C VAL A 377 3.45 -14.17 -5.16
N ARG A 378 3.26 -13.40 -6.25
CA ARG A 378 3.00 -11.96 -6.19
C ARG A 378 1.49 -11.72 -6.08
N VAL A 379 1.03 -11.35 -4.89
CA VAL A 379 -0.38 -11.02 -4.66
C VAL A 379 -0.60 -9.52 -4.87
N CYS A 380 -1.49 -9.18 -5.80
CA CYS A 380 -1.87 -7.80 -6.12
C CYS A 380 -3.27 -7.76 -6.74
N SER A 381 -4.06 -6.73 -6.45
CA SER A 381 -5.37 -6.51 -7.09
C SER A 381 -5.25 -5.80 -8.44
N ASN A 382 -4.12 -5.14 -8.73
CA ASN A 382 -3.91 -4.43 -9.99
C ASN A 382 -2.61 -4.89 -10.67
N HIS A 383 -2.77 -5.69 -11.73
CA HIS A 383 -1.67 -6.30 -12.48
C HIS A 383 -0.93 -5.30 -13.40
N SER A 384 -1.50 -4.11 -13.67
CA SER A 384 -0.88 -3.11 -14.54
C SER A 384 0.21 -2.30 -13.85
N GLN A 385 0.16 -2.20 -12.51
CA GLN A 385 1.18 -1.55 -11.68
C GLN A 385 2.36 -2.47 -11.33
N ILE A 386 2.34 -3.73 -11.79
CA ILE A 386 3.40 -4.71 -11.55
C ILE A 386 4.42 -4.68 -12.68
N ASN A 387 5.70 -4.83 -12.34
CA ASN A 387 6.77 -4.91 -13.32
C ASN A 387 6.48 -6.02 -14.35
N PRO A 388 6.61 -5.77 -15.68
CA PRO A 388 6.31 -6.77 -16.70
C PRO A 388 7.04 -8.11 -16.51
N LYS A 389 8.26 -8.12 -15.97
CA LYS A 389 9.05 -9.33 -15.69
C LYS A 389 8.52 -10.18 -14.53
N LEU A 390 7.54 -9.69 -13.78
CA LEU A 390 6.94 -10.35 -12.62
C LEU A 390 5.51 -10.82 -12.88
N LYS A 391 4.95 -10.56 -14.08
CA LYS A 391 3.56 -10.91 -14.41
C LYS A 391 3.28 -12.42 -14.32
N ASP A 392 4.24 -13.24 -14.73
CA ASP A 392 4.14 -14.71 -14.69
C ASP A 392 4.12 -15.28 -13.25
N PHE A 393 4.45 -14.45 -12.25
CA PHE A 393 4.45 -14.80 -10.83
C PHE A 393 3.23 -14.22 -10.09
N ILE A 394 2.33 -13.51 -10.77
CA ILE A 394 1.12 -12.96 -10.16
C ILE A 394 0.18 -14.10 -9.78
N ASN A 395 -0.30 -14.10 -8.54
CA ASN A 395 -1.29 -15.07 -8.09
C ASN A 395 -2.61 -14.87 -8.86
N PRO A 396 -3.18 -15.92 -9.49
CA PRO A 396 -4.56 -15.88 -9.96
C PRO A 396 -5.53 -15.95 -8.76
N CYS A 397 -5.56 -14.88 -7.96
CA CYS A 397 -6.55 -14.72 -6.90
C CYS A 397 -7.94 -14.85 -7.54
N THR A 398 -8.76 -15.76 -7.01
CA THR A 398 -10.11 -16.15 -7.47
C THR A 398 -10.23 -17.12 -8.67
N GLN A 399 -9.17 -17.79 -9.16
CA GLN A 399 -9.30 -18.78 -10.26
C GLN A 399 -9.14 -20.25 -9.83
N PHE A 400 -9.10 -20.56 -8.53
CA PHE A 400 -9.05 -21.95 -8.07
C PHE A 400 -10.42 -22.60 -8.15
N GLU A 401 -10.58 -23.58 -9.05
CA GLU A 401 -11.83 -24.34 -9.25
C GLU A 401 -12.24 -25.16 -8.01
N SER A 402 -11.29 -25.49 -7.13
CA SER A 402 -11.54 -26.21 -5.89
C SER A 402 -10.59 -25.80 -4.77
N GLN A 403 -11.03 -26.04 -3.52
CA GLN A 403 -10.21 -25.85 -2.32
C GLN A 403 -8.96 -26.75 -2.30
N GLN A 404 -9.01 -27.92 -2.95
CA GLN A 404 -7.86 -28.82 -3.04
C GLN A 404 -6.74 -28.20 -3.89
N LEU A 405 -7.05 -27.69 -5.09
CA LEU A 405 -6.08 -27.03 -5.96
C LEU A 405 -5.44 -25.81 -5.28
N LEU A 406 -6.22 -25.07 -4.48
CA LEU A 406 -5.71 -23.98 -3.66
C LEU A 406 -4.67 -24.47 -2.63
N TYR A 407 -4.95 -25.56 -1.91
CA TYR A 407 -3.99 -26.11 -0.94
C TYR A 407 -2.75 -26.72 -1.59
N GLU A 408 -2.87 -27.38 -2.74
CA GLU A 408 -1.74 -27.89 -3.51
C GLU A 408 -0.83 -26.74 -3.99
N PHE A 409 -1.43 -25.64 -4.47
CA PHE A 409 -0.70 -24.43 -4.84
C PHE A 409 0.00 -23.76 -3.64
N ILE A 410 -0.68 -23.65 -2.49
CA ILE A 410 -0.09 -23.12 -1.25
C ILE A 410 1.07 -24.02 -0.77
N ALA A 411 0.91 -25.33 -0.83
CA ALA A 411 1.94 -26.28 -0.43
C ALA A 411 3.21 -26.12 -1.29
N GLY A 412 3.07 -25.97 -2.61
CA GLY A 412 4.17 -25.81 -3.57
C GLY A 412 4.90 -24.46 -3.55
N ASN A 413 4.39 -23.44 -2.83
CA ASN A 413 4.95 -22.09 -2.81
C ASN A 413 5.34 -21.65 -1.40
N ASP A 414 6.57 -21.18 -1.22
CA ASP A 414 7.11 -20.85 0.11
C ASP A 414 7.18 -19.35 0.40
N ILE A 415 7.10 -18.51 -0.64
CA ILE A 415 7.22 -17.05 -0.53
C ILE A 415 5.99 -16.38 -1.12
N PHE A 416 5.41 -15.45 -0.37
CA PHE A 416 4.22 -14.70 -0.76
C PHE A 416 4.47 -13.21 -0.57
N CYS A 417 4.20 -12.40 -1.59
CA CYS A 417 4.64 -11.01 -1.66
C CYS A 417 3.48 -10.06 -2.01
N ALA A 418 3.16 -9.10 -1.14
CA ALA A 418 1.98 -8.23 -1.31
C ALA A 418 2.12 -6.84 -0.68
N SER A 419 1.29 -5.88 -1.08
CA SER A 419 1.21 -4.61 -0.34
C SER A 419 0.59 -4.86 1.04
N THR A 420 0.95 -4.06 2.05
CA THR A 420 0.23 -4.03 3.34
C THR A 420 -1.25 -3.66 3.20
N MET A 421 -1.67 -3.10 2.06
CA MET A 421 -3.08 -2.89 1.72
C MET A 421 -3.84 -4.19 1.38
N SER A 422 -3.12 -5.27 1.06
CA SER A 422 -3.68 -6.55 0.63
C SER A 422 -3.87 -7.57 1.76
N VAL A 423 -3.74 -7.17 3.04
CA VAL A 423 -3.93 -8.07 4.21
C VAL A 423 -5.29 -8.76 4.25
N PHE A 424 -6.32 -8.16 3.66
CA PHE A 424 -7.67 -8.74 3.54
C PHE A 424 -7.86 -9.66 2.34
N ASN A 425 -6.83 -9.96 1.56
CA ASN A 425 -6.96 -10.95 0.50
C ASN A 425 -7.26 -12.31 1.16
N THR A 426 -8.43 -12.89 0.83
CA THR A 426 -8.92 -14.15 1.40
C THR A 426 -7.94 -15.29 1.23
N PHE A 427 -7.10 -15.25 0.18
CA PHE A 427 -5.98 -16.15 -0.03
C PHE A 427 -5.08 -16.31 1.21
N PHE A 428 -4.83 -15.24 1.96
CA PHE A 428 -3.99 -15.29 3.15
C PHE A 428 -4.66 -15.94 4.37
N SER A 429 -5.99 -15.95 4.45
CA SER A 429 -6.70 -16.68 5.52
C SER A 429 -6.52 -18.20 5.45
N CYS A 430 -6.05 -18.71 4.31
CA CYS A 430 -5.76 -20.13 4.08
C CYS A 430 -4.30 -20.52 4.40
N ILE A 431 -3.45 -19.56 4.82
CA ILE A 431 -2.01 -19.77 5.01
C ILE A 431 -1.58 -19.34 6.41
N LYS A 432 -0.88 -20.22 7.12
CA LYS A 432 -0.10 -19.84 8.30
C LYS A 432 1.35 -19.57 7.87
N PHE A 433 1.92 -18.45 8.30
CA PHE A 433 3.29 -18.07 7.97
C PHE A 433 4.22 -18.28 9.16
N ASP A 434 5.46 -18.70 8.89
CA ASP A 434 6.51 -18.77 9.91
C ASP A 434 7.10 -17.37 10.17
N TYR A 435 7.26 -16.58 9.10
CA TYR A 435 7.81 -15.23 9.15
C TYR A 435 6.98 -14.23 8.35
N CYS A 436 6.71 -13.07 8.95
CA CYS A 436 6.34 -11.86 8.23
C CYS A 436 7.59 -10.97 8.06
N ILE A 437 7.88 -10.50 6.85
CA ILE A 437 8.93 -9.51 6.56
C ILE A 437 8.24 -8.21 6.13
N LEU A 438 8.49 -7.12 6.84
CA LEU A 438 8.04 -5.77 6.47
C LEU A 438 9.22 -4.96 5.92
N ASP A 439 9.17 -4.64 4.62
CA ASP A 439 10.14 -3.77 3.95
C ASP A 439 9.67 -2.31 3.88
N GLU A 440 10.64 -1.40 3.94
CA GLU A 440 10.47 0.03 4.26
C GLU A 440 9.52 0.30 5.44
N ALA A 441 9.68 -0.50 6.49
CA ALA A 441 8.86 -0.51 7.70
C ALA A 441 8.83 0.84 8.46
N SER A 442 9.81 1.72 8.24
CA SER A 442 9.80 3.08 8.79
C SER A 442 8.68 3.95 8.22
N LEU A 443 8.20 3.66 7.01
CA LEU A 443 7.12 4.39 6.31
C LEU A 443 5.72 3.88 6.69
N ILE A 444 5.61 2.76 7.40
CA ILE A 444 4.34 2.09 7.71
C ILE A 444 3.85 2.57 9.08
N THR A 445 2.60 3.09 9.15
CA THR A 445 1.99 3.47 10.43
C THR A 445 1.82 2.23 11.31
N GLU A 446 1.97 2.40 12.62
CA GLU A 446 1.87 1.28 13.57
C GLU A 446 0.57 0.46 13.40
N PRO A 447 -0.65 1.05 13.34
CA PRO A 447 -1.87 0.29 13.10
C PRO A 447 -1.91 -0.51 11.79
N LEU A 448 -1.26 -0.02 10.72
CA LEU A 448 -1.21 -0.73 9.45
C LEU A 448 -0.22 -1.91 9.49
N SER A 449 0.89 -1.77 10.24
CA SER A 449 1.89 -2.82 10.42
C SER A 449 1.43 -4.02 11.25
N ILE A 450 0.40 -3.86 12.09
CA ILE A 450 -0.14 -4.94 12.94
C ILE A 450 -0.70 -6.09 12.10
N GLY A 451 -1.49 -5.78 11.06
CA GLY A 451 -2.17 -6.79 10.23
C GLY A 451 -1.22 -7.84 9.64
N PRO A 452 -0.15 -7.43 8.92
CA PRO A 452 0.86 -8.35 8.42
C PRO A 452 1.57 -9.15 9.53
N ILE A 453 1.87 -8.51 10.67
CA ILE A 453 2.63 -9.12 11.77
C ILE A 453 1.88 -10.29 12.40
N ILE A 454 0.57 -10.14 12.66
CA ILE A 454 -0.24 -11.18 13.32
C ILE A 454 -0.59 -12.37 12.41
N MET A 455 -0.21 -12.32 11.13
CA MET A 455 -0.39 -13.43 10.17
C MET A 455 0.74 -14.47 10.25
N ALA A 456 1.82 -14.19 10.99
CA ALA A 456 3.00 -15.05 11.10
C ALA A 456 3.41 -15.32 12.55
N ASP A 457 4.08 -16.43 12.83
CA ASP A 457 4.58 -16.74 14.18
C ASP A 457 5.68 -15.76 14.68
N LYS A 458 6.46 -15.20 13.74
CA LYS A 458 7.58 -14.28 13.96
C LYS A 458 7.56 -13.14 12.95
N PHE A 459 8.17 -12.00 13.27
CA PHE A 459 8.24 -10.88 12.32
C PHE A 459 9.60 -10.18 12.23
N ILE A 460 9.96 -9.74 11.03
CA ILE A 460 11.21 -9.04 10.73
C ILE A 460 10.81 -7.71 10.10
N MET A 461 11.29 -6.59 10.65
CA MET A 461 11.06 -5.27 10.09
C MET A 461 12.39 -4.69 9.62
N ILE A 462 12.44 -4.23 8.36
CA ILE A 462 13.59 -3.54 7.80
C ILE A 462 13.16 -2.17 7.28
N GLY A 463 13.96 -1.14 7.56
CA GLY A 463 13.61 0.23 7.23
C GLY A 463 14.72 1.22 7.57
N ASP A 464 14.37 2.50 7.51
CA ASP A 464 15.25 3.59 7.92
C ASP A 464 14.44 4.77 8.45
N TYR A 465 14.36 4.89 9.77
CA TYR A 465 13.66 6.00 10.45
C TYR A 465 14.53 7.25 10.64
N TYR A 466 15.80 7.24 10.21
CA TYR A 466 16.64 8.45 10.18
C TYR A 466 16.29 9.36 8.99
N LEU A 467 15.63 8.84 7.96
CA LEU A 467 15.18 9.63 6.80
C LEU A 467 13.72 10.05 6.89
N LEU A 468 12.82 9.06 6.89
CA LEU A 468 11.40 9.27 6.63
C LEU A 468 10.57 8.44 7.60
N ASN A 469 9.55 9.11 8.13
CA ASN A 469 8.47 8.55 8.93
C ASN A 469 7.22 8.38 8.04
N PRO A 470 6.15 7.72 8.52
CA PRO A 470 4.87 7.69 7.81
C PRO A 470 4.33 9.11 7.65
N ILE A 471 3.77 9.42 6.47
CA ILE A 471 3.16 10.73 6.18
C ILE A 471 1.80 10.79 6.89
N VAL A 472 1.54 11.91 7.57
CA VAL A 472 0.31 12.19 8.32
C VAL A 472 -0.16 13.60 7.92
N LYS A 473 -1.43 13.76 7.55
CA LYS A 473 -1.99 15.06 7.15
C LYS A 473 -2.49 15.87 8.34
N ASN A 474 -3.02 15.21 9.37
CA ASN A 474 -3.54 15.86 10.57
C ASN A 474 -2.42 16.13 11.59
N VAL A 475 -2.14 17.41 11.83
CA VAL A 475 -1.11 17.88 12.78
C VAL A 475 -1.35 17.41 14.22
N GLU A 476 -2.59 17.20 14.65
CA GLU A 476 -2.89 16.66 15.97
C GLU A 476 -2.67 15.13 16.03
N ALA A 477 -3.05 14.39 14.99
CA ALA A 477 -2.75 12.96 14.87
C ALA A 477 -1.23 12.73 14.84
N GLU A 478 -0.48 13.58 14.14
CA GLU A 478 0.98 13.58 14.12
C GLU A 478 1.56 13.79 15.52
N LYS A 479 1.14 14.85 16.22
CA LYS A 479 1.56 15.14 17.61
C LYS A 479 1.23 14.02 18.61
N LYS A 480 0.13 13.29 18.40
CA LYS A 480 -0.25 12.11 19.21
C LYS A 480 0.54 10.84 18.82
N GLY A 481 1.38 10.92 17.79
CA GLY A 481 2.37 9.91 17.42
C GLY A 481 2.02 9.06 16.20
N MET A 482 1.12 9.49 15.32
CA MET A 482 0.78 8.72 14.11
C MET A 482 1.96 8.58 13.12
N SER A 483 2.89 9.54 13.13
CA SER A 483 4.15 9.49 12.37
C SER A 483 5.25 8.69 13.09
N ILE A 484 4.95 8.01 14.19
CA ILE A 484 5.88 7.07 14.82
C ILE A 484 5.50 5.65 14.38
N SER A 485 6.29 5.09 13.46
CA SER A 485 6.11 3.70 13.02
C SER A 485 6.46 2.70 14.13
N LEU A 486 5.84 1.52 14.09
CA LEU A 486 6.11 0.44 15.05
C LEU A 486 7.60 0.04 15.01
N PHE A 487 8.19 0.03 13.81
CA PHE A 487 9.61 -0.19 13.57
C PHE A 487 10.49 0.79 14.37
N ARG A 488 10.19 2.09 14.30
CA ARG A 488 10.90 3.11 15.06
C ARG A 488 10.69 2.92 16.56
N LYS A 489 9.44 2.74 17.01
CA LYS A 489 9.08 2.58 18.43
C LYS A 489 9.85 1.42 19.09
N LEU A 490 9.86 0.25 18.45
CA LEU A 490 10.57 -0.92 18.99
C LEU A 490 12.10 -0.80 18.87
N SER A 491 12.61 -0.17 17.80
CA SER A 491 14.06 0.05 17.63
C SER A 491 14.63 1.05 18.65
N GLU A 492 13.92 2.14 18.95
CA GLU A 492 14.30 3.10 19.99
C GLU A 492 14.18 2.48 21.40
N LYS A 493 13.24 1.56 21.61
CA LYS A 493 13.02 0.87 22.89
C LYS A 493 14.07 -0.20 23.19
N HIS A 494 14.49 -0.98 22.18
CA HIS A 494 15.38 -2.14 22.32
C HIS A 494 16.63 -2.03 21.42
N PRO A 495 17.45 -0.96 21.57
CA PRO A 495 18.54 -0.65 20.62
C PRO A 495 19.65 -1.70 20.56
N MET A 496 19.79 -2.54 21.60
CA MET A 496 20.78 -3.63 21.63
C MET A 496 20.39 -4.82 20.75
N ASP A 497 19.10 -4.96 20.43
CA ASP A 497 18.57 -6.07 19.65
C ASP A 497 18.46 -5.73 18.16
N VAL A 498 18.48 -4.44 17.82
CA VAL A 498 18.53 -3.91 16.45
C VAL A 498 19.88 -4.22 15.77
N VAL A 499 19.83 -4.66 14.51
CA VAL A 499 21.02 -4.73 13.65
C VAL A 499 21.04 -3.53 12.72
N ILE A 500 22.17 -2.83 12.65
CA ILE A 500 22.35 -1.66 11.78
C ILE A 500 23.34 -2.00 10.66
N LEU A 501 22.90 -1.91 9.41
CA LEU A 501 23.74 -2.01 8.22
C LEU A 501 24.34 -0.62 7.95
N LYS A 502 25.59 -0.41 8.35
CA LYS A 502 26.28 0.89 8.34
C LYS A 502 27.08 1.11 7.06
N LYS A 503 27.56 0.02 6.44
CA LYS A 503 28.33 0.05 5.18
C LYS A 503 27.42 0.35 3.99
N GLN A 504 27.73 1.40 3.22
CA GLN A 504 27.00 1.80 2.02
C GLN A 504 27.82 1.64 0.74
N TYR A 505 27.14 1.35 -0.38
CA TYR A 505 27.74 0.97 -1.66
C TYR A 505 27.27 1.83 -2.86
N ARG A 506 26.59 2.96 -2.62
CA ARG A 506 25.93 3.78 -3.67
C ARG A 506 26.48 5.20 -3.78
N MET A 507 26.74 5.87 -2.67
CA MET A 507 27.01 7.31 -2.62
C MET A 507 28.51 7.59 -2.65
N ALA A 508 28.93 8.56 -3.47
CA ALA A 508 30.29 9.11 -3.41
C ALA A 508 30.59 9.74 -2.04
N ASN A 509 31.87 9.88 -1.69
CA ASN A 509 32.31 10.27 -0.34
C ASN A 509 31.71 11.60 0.14
N ASP A 510 31.62 12.61 -0.73
CA ASP A 510 31.17 13.95 -0.34
C ASP A 510 29.66 13.97 -0.06
N ILE A 511 28.87 13.28 -0.89
CA ILE A 511 27.42 13.07 -0.70
C ILE A 511 27.17 12.28 0.59
N CYS A 512 27.95 11.20 0.78
CA CYS A 512 27.87 10.36 1.97
C CYS A 512 28.17 11.17 3.23
N SER A 513 29.23 11.98 3.23
CA SER A 513 29.66 12.80 4.36
C SER A 513 28.61 13.85 4.75
N LEU A 514 27.99 14.51 3.77
CA LEU A 514 26.89 15.46 4.00
C LEU A 514 25.69 14.79 4.68
N ILE A 515 25.21 13.67 4.13
CA ILE A 515 24.06 12.93 4.68
C ILE A 515 24.41 12.36 6.07
N ASN A 516 25.63 11.86 6.24
CA ASN A 516 26.09 11.26 7.49
C ASN A 516 26.23 12.29 8.61
N ALA A 517 26.58 13.54 8.29
CA ALA A 517 26.60 14.65 9.24
C ALA A 517 25.17 15.11 9.63
N ILE A 518 24.27 15.25 8.65
CA ILE A 518 22.92 15.81 8.87
C ILE A 518 22.01 14.82 9.61
N ALA A 519 21.93 13.56 9.16
CA ALA A 519 20.91 12.62 9.64
C ALA A 519 21.47 11.50 10.54
N TYR A 520 22.70 11.04 10.31
CA TYR A 520 23.22 9.80 10.91
C TYR A 520 24.33 9.99 11.95
N LYS A 521 24.73 11.23 12.26
CA LYS A 521 25.73 11.57 13.28
C LYS A 521 27.05 10.77 13.14
N GLY A 522 27.50 10.53 11.91
CA GLY A 522 28.74 9.80 11.62
C GLY A 522 28.62 8.27 11.53
N LEU A 523 27.42 7.69 11.67
CA LEU A 523 27.18 6.25 11.68
C LEU A 523 27.50 5.53 10.35
N ILE A 524 27.31 6.18 9.20
CA ILE A 524 27.52 5.58 7.87
C ILE A 524 29.01 5.37 7.59
N LYS A 525 29.34 4.24 6.96
CA LYS A 525 30.70 3.87 6.51
C LYS A 525 30.70 3.51 5.03
N HIS A 526 31.81 3.73 4.33
CA HIS A 526 31.96 3.27 2.95
C HIS A 526 32.20 1.77 2.86
N GLY A 527 31.52 1.11 1.94
CA GLY A 527 31.85 -0.23 1.47
C GLY A 527 33.05 -0.21 0.51
N ILE A 528 33.77 -1.34 0.44
CA ILE A 528 35.05 -1.47 -0.30
C ILE A 528 34.91 -1.08 -1.78
N ALA A 529 33.78 -1.36 -2.42
CA ALA A 529 33.51 -1.04 -3.81
C ALA A 529 33.47 0.47 -4.14
N VAL A 530 33.24 1.35 -3.15
CA VAL A 530 33.15 2.81 -3.35
C VAL A 530 34.49 3.52 -3.10
N ALA A 531 35.40 2.89 -2.35
CA ALA A 531 36.71 3.46 -2.04
C ALA A 531 37.66 3.49 -3.25
N GLN A 532 37.43 2.64 -4.26
CA GLN A 532 38.10 2.72 -5.55
C GLN A 532 37.42 3.79 -6.41
N GLY A 533 37.85 5.03 -6.20
CA GLY A 533 37.08 6.21 -6.57
C GLY A 533 36.77 6.36 -8.06
N ILE A 534 35.67 7.08 -8.31
CA ILE A 534 35.42 7.77 -9.57
C ILE A 534 36.61 8.70 -9.82
N LYS A 535 37.57 8.25 -10.65
CA LYS A 535 38.64 9.11 -11.17
C LYS A 535 37.98 10.18 -12.03
N ASN A 536 37.72 11.34 -11.43
CA ASN A 536 37.12 12.48 -12.08
C ASN A 536 37.96 12.88 -13.31
N PRO A 537 37.46 12.72 -14.56
CA PRO A 537 38.29 12.91 -15.76
C PRO A 537 38.73 14.37 -15.98
N ARG A 538 38.17 15.32 -15.23
CA ARG A 538 38.33 16.78 -15.42
C ARG A 538 39.47 17.40 -14.60
N LYS A 539 40.62 16.74 -14.51
CA LYS A 539 41.90 17.35 -14.09
C LYS A 539 43.00 17.14 -15.15
N LYS A 540 42.74 17.59 -16.37
CA LYS A 540 43.78 18.03 -17.32
C LYS A 540 43.51 19.50 -17.68
N GLY A 541 44.57 20.30 -17.66
CA GLY A 541 44.50 21.75 -17.43
C GLY A 541 43.59 22.55 -18.36
N CYS A 542 42.78 23.42 -17.75
CA CYS A 542 42.50 24.74 -18.30
C CYS A 542 43.45 25.73 -17.61
N VAL A 543 44.59 26.00 -18.23
CA VAL A 543 45.41 27.16 -17.87
C VAL A 543 44.73 28.37 -18.52
N HIS A 544 44.05 29.19 -17.73
CA HIS A 544 43.69 30.53 -18.19
C HIS A 544 44.97 31.34 -18.34
N LYS A 545 45.32 31.70 -19.58
CA LYS A 545 46.16 32.87 -19.84
C LYS A 545 45.29 34.12 -19.73
N HIS A 546 45.91 35.19 -19.23
CA HIS A 546 45.33 36.51 -19.01
C HIS A 546 44.72 37.12 -20.27
#